data_AF-W8KM62-F1
#
_entry.id   AF-W8KM62-F1
#
_cell.length_a   1.000
_cell.length_b   1.000
_cell.length_c   1.000
_cell.angle_alpha   90.00
_cell.angle_beta   90.00
_cell.angle_gamma   90.00
#
_symmetry.space_group_name_H-M   'P 1'
#
loop_
_entity.id
_entity.type
_entity.pdbx_description
1 polymer ?
#
loop_
_entity_poly.entity_id
_entity_poly.type
_entity_poly.pdbx_seq_one_letter_code
_entity_poly.pdbx_strand_id
1 'polypeptide(L)'
;MDALQDAVQRLAARIRAHPEKARLDEVITRWLKRHLKRLGAEAEKALEQVNSLVEDNAMLAENLQTWAEKERQKGEAVGLQKGRQEGRQEGRQEGRQENARETAINLLALGLLDDHQIAQTTGLSLSEVKALRSDQPH
;
A
#
# COMPACT_ATOMS: atom_id res chain seq x y z
N MET A 1 -24.17 -14.43 2.06
CA MET A 1 -24.30 -13.56 0.87
C MET A 1 -23.29 -12.45 1.01
N ASP A 2 -22.65 -12.06 -0.09
CA ASP A 2 -21.64 -11.00 -0.09
C ASP A 2 -22.33 -9.63 0.08
N ALA A 3 -21.76 -8.78 0.94
CA ALA A 3 -22.35 -7.50 1.34
C ALA A 3 -22.63 -6.55 0.16
N LEU A 4 -21.81 -6.60 -0.89
CA LEU A 4 -22.00 -5.79 -2.10
C LEU A 4 -23.18 -6.29 -2.94
N GLN A 5 -23.31 -7.61 -3.11
CA GLN A 5 -24.43 -8.22 -3.79
C GLN A 5 -25.76 -7.87 -3.09
N ASP A 6 -25.79 -7.97 -1.76
CA ASP A 6 -26.97 -7.59 -0.98
C ASP A 6 -27.30 -6.09 -1.13
N ALA A 7 -26.27 -5.23 -1.18
CA ALA A 7 -26.47 -3.79 -1.36
C ALA A 7 -27.07 -3.45 -2.74
N VAL A 8 -26.54 -4.06 -3.81
CA VAL A 8 -27.05 -3.88 -5.17
C VAL A 8 -28.47 -4.42 -5.30
N GLN A 9 -28.76 -5.60 -4.76
CA GLN A 9 -30.10 -6.18 -4.77
C GLN A 9 -31.12 -5.33 -4.00
N ARG A 10 -30.74 -4.80 -2.83
CA ARG A 10 -31.61 -3.88 -2.06
C ARG A 10 -31.90 -2.60 -2.83
N LEU A 11 -30.88 -2.01 -3.48
CA LEU A 11 -31.07 -0.82 -4.31
C LEU A 11 -32.01 -1.11 -5.48
N ALA A 12 -31.78 -2.19 -6.21
CA ALA A 12 -32.61 -2.61 -7.33
C ALA A 12 -34.07 -2.86 -6.89
N ALA A 13 -34.28 -3.54 -5.76
CA ALA A 13 -35.61 -3.76 -5.19
C ALA A 13 -36.32 -2.45 -4.84
N ARG A 14 -35.59 -1.48 -4.28
CA ARG A 14 -36.16 -0.18 -3.91
C ARG A 14 -36.51 0.68 -5.11
N ILE A 15 -35.69 0.65 -6.16
CA ILE A 15 -36.01 1.29 -7.45
C ILE A 15 -37.25 0.65 -8.05
N ARG A 16 -37.32 -0.69 -8.09
CA ARG A 16 -38.45 -1.44 -8.66
C ARG A 16 -39.79 -1.13 -8.00
N ALA A 17 -39.78 -0.89 -6.69
CA ALA A 17 -40.98 -0.56 -5.91
C ALA A 17 -41.43 0.91 -6.03
N HIS A 18 -40.62 1.78 -6.67
CA HIS A 18 -40.91 3.21 -6.75
C HIS A 18 -41.89 3.54 -7.90
N PRO A 19 -42.81 4.52 -7.74
CA PRO A 19 -43.71 4.94 -8.82
C PRO A 19 -42.98 5.39 -10.09
N GLU A 20 -41.87 6.11 -9.94
CA GLU A 20 -41.00 6.56 -11.05
C GLU A 20 -39.82 5.60 -11.34
N LYS A 21 -40.00 4.28 -11.16
CA LYS A 21 -38.92 3.28 -11.30
C LYS A 21 -38.08 3.41 -12.58
N ALA A 22 -38.71 3.70 -13.73
CA ALA A 22 -38.02 3.84 -15.01
C ALA A 22 -37.05 5.04 -15.01
N ARG A 23 -37.51 6.20 -14.54
CA ARG A 23 -36.68 7.41 -14.43
C ARG A 23 -35.54 7.23 -13.44
N LEU A 24 -35.82 6.63 -12.29
CA LEU A 24 -34.79 6.38 -11.27
C LEU A 24 -33.72 5.41 -11.78
N ASP A 25 -34.14 4.31 -12.41
CA ASP A 25 -33.20 3.36 -12.99
C ASP A 25 -32.28 4.03 -14.02
N GLU A 26 -32.85 4.80 -14.95
CA GLU A 26 -32.08 5.54 -15.96
C GLU A 26 -31.09 6.54 -15.36
N VAL A 27 -31.54 7.36 -14.40
CA VAL A 27 -30.71 8.40 -13.77
C VAL A 27 -29.58 7.79 -12.96
N ILE A 28 -29.88 6.78 -12.14
CA ILE A 28 -28.88 6.16 -11.26
C ILE A 28 -27.91 5.31 -12.09
N THR A 29 -28.38 4.58 -13.12
CA THR A 29 -27.50 3.84 -14.04
C THR A 29 -26.50 4.78 -14.70
N ARG A 30 -26.98 5.91 -15.23
CA ARG A 30 -26.12 6.92 -15.88
C ARG A 30 -25.14 7.55 -14.89
N TRP A 31 -25.60 7.89 -13.70
CA TRP A 31 -24.74 8.43 -12.65
C TRP A 31 -23.64 7.44 -12.26
N LEU A 32 -23.97 6.16 -12.08
CA LEU A 32 -23.03 5.11 -11.72
C LEU A 32 -21.97 4.91 -12.82
N LYS A 33 -22.39 4.81 -14.09
CA LYS A 33 -21.47 4.75 -15.24
C LYS A 33 -20.49 5.93 -15.25
N ARG A 34 -20.98 7.14 -15.04
CA ARG A 34 -20.15 8.35 -15.00
C ARG A 34 -19.19 8.35 -13.81
N HIS A 35 -19.63 7.87 -12.64
CA HIS A 35 -18.79 7.82 -11.46
C HIS A 35 -17.63 6.81 -11.63
N LEU A 36 -17.92 5.57 -12.03
CA LEU A 36 -16.88 4.56 -12.19
C LEU A 36 -15.89 4.89 -13.31
N LYS A 37 -16.34 5.55 -14.38
CA LYS A 37 -15.43 6.08 -15.40
C LYS A 37 -14.36 7.01 -14.82
N ARG A 38 -14.68 7.77 -13.76
CA ARG A 38 -13.70 8.64 -13.08
C ARG A 38 -12.74 7.86 -12.16
N LEU A 39 -13.10 6.65 -11.74
CA LEU A 39 -12.25 5.78 -10.92
C LEU A 39 -11.23 5.01 -11.76
N GLY A 40 -11.47 4.85 -13.07
CA GLY A 40 -10.48 4.32 -14.02
C GLY A 40 -11.09 3.37 -15.05
N ALA A 41 -10.29 3.02 -16.06
CA ALA A 41 -10.75 2.19 -17.17
C ALA A 41 -11.21 0.78 -16.73
N GLU A 42 -10.61 0.20 -15.69
CA GLU A 42 -11.05 -1.11 -15.16
C GLU A 42 -12.40 -1.03 -14.44
N ALA A 43 -12.67 0.08 -13.74
CA ALA A 43 -13.96 0.33 -13.12
C ALA A 43 -15.03 0.62 -14.19
N GLU A 44 -14.68 1.33 -15.27
CA GLU A 44 -15.57 1.54 -16.42
C GLU A 44 -15.96 0.21 -17.09
N LYS A 45 -14.99 -0.70 -17.30
CA LYS A 45 -15.22 -2.04 -17.85
C LYS A 45 -16.23 -2.86 -17.05
N ALA A 46 -16.29 -2.69 -15.73
CA ALA A 46 -17.26 -3.39 -14.88
C ALA A 46 -18.74 -3.03 -15.23
N LEU A 47 -18.97 -1.93 -15.93
CA LEU A 47 -20.31 -1.45 -16.32
C LEU A 47 -20.58 -1.46 -17.82
N GLU A 48 -19.64 -1.91 -18.66
CA GLU A 48 -19.80 -1.86 -20.13
C GLU A 48 -21.08 -2.56 -20.60
N GLN A 49 -21.43 -3.68 -19.96
CA GLN A 49 -22.59 -4.50 -20.30
C GLN A 49 -23.85 -4.19 -19.47
N VAL A 50 -23.74 -3.33 -18.45
CA VAL A 50 -24.86 -2.97 -17.56
C VAL A 50 -25.68 -1.87 -18.19
N ASN A 51 -26.93 -2.12 -18.57
CA ASN A 51 -27.83 -1.15 -19.16
C ASN A 51 -28.95 -0.71 -18.22
N SER A 52 -29.28 -1.54 -17.22
CA SER A 52 -30.26 -1.24 -16.18
C SER A 52 -29.76 -1.74 -14.83
N LEU A 53 -29.85 -0.91 -13.78
CA LEU A 53 -29.53 -1.35 -12.42
C LEU A 53 -30.54 -2.35 -11.89
N VAL A 54 -31.78 -2.31 -12.36
CA VAL A 54 -32.83 -3.22 -11.90
C VAL A 54 -32.75 -4.57 -12.58
N GLU A 55 -32.53 -4.59 -13.90
CA GLU A 55 -32.49 -5.83 -14.70
C GLU A 55 -31.13 -6.52 -14.58
N ASP A 56 -30.03 -5.77 -14.68
CA ASP A 56 -28.67 -6.34 -14.68
C ASP A 56 -28.06 -6.42 -13.27
N ASN A 57 -28.87 -6.33 -12.21
CA ASN A 57 -28.38 -6.21 -10.83
C ASN A 57 -27.42 -7.32 -10.40
N ALA A 58 -27.62 -8.56 -10.89
CA ALA A 58 -26.77 -9.69 -10.55
C ALA A 58 -25.42 -9.58 -11.23
N MET A 59 -25.41 -9.27 -12.53
CA MET A 59 -24.20 -9.03 -13.32
C MET A 59 -23.42 -7.82 -12.78
N LEU A 60 -24.13 -6.74 -12.43
CA LEU A 60 -23.54 -5.57 -11.83
C LEU A 60 -22.82 -5.91 -10.52
N ALA A 61 -23.47 -6.65 -9.62
CA ALA A 61 -22.87 -7.06 -8.37
C ALA A 61 -21.59 -7.87 -8.59
N GLU A 62 -21.64 -8.88 -9.47
CA GLU A 62 -20.51 -9.75 -9.79
C GLU A 62 -19.34 -8.96 -10.42
N ASN A 63 -19.63 -8.06 -11.36
CA ASN A 63 -18.62 -7.23 -12.00
C ASN A 63 -17.94 -6.29 -11.00
N LEU A 64 -18.73 -5.63 -10.13
CA LEU A 64 -18.20 -4.74 -9.10
C LEU A 64 -17.38 -5.49 -8.05
N GLN A 65 -17.81 -6.70 -7.66
CA GLN A 65 -17.05 -7.57 -6.76
C GLN A 65 -15.71 -7.95 -7.36
N THR A 66 -15.72 -8.41 -8.61
CA THR A 66 -14.49 -8.79 -9.33
C THR A 66 -13.54 -7.62 -9.44
N TRP A 67 -14.05 -6.42 -9.75
CA TRP A 67 -13.25 -5.20 -9.78
C TRP A 67 -12.68 -4.84 -8.41
N ALA A 68 -13.50 -4.84 -7.36
CA ALA A 68 -13.08 -4.51 -6.00
C ALA A 68 -12.00 -5.47 -5.48
N GLU A 69 -12.15 -6.76 -5.77
CA GLU A 69 -11.18 -7.79 -5.41
C GLU A 69 -9.84 -7.60 -6.14
N LYS A 70 -9.87 -7.26 -7.44
CA LYS A 70 -8.65 -6.93 -8.19
C LYS A 70 -7.94 -5.71 -7.61
N GLU A 71 -8.68 -4.65 -7.26
CA GLU A 71 -8.10 -3.45 -6.67
C GLU A 71 -7.51 -3.74 -5.28
N ARG A 72 -8.17 -4.57 -4.47
CA ARG A 72 -7.62 -5.06 -3.19
C ARG A 72 -6.30 -5.80 -3.39
N GLN A 73 -6.26 -6.75 -4.31
CA GLN A 73 -5.05 -7.52 -4.62
C GLN A 73 -3.90 -6.64 -5.12
N LYS A 74 -4.19 -5.65 -5.99
CA LYS A 74 -3.19 -4.66 -6.41
C LYS A 74 -2.66 -3.85 -5.23
N GLY A 75 -3.55 -3.38 -4.37
CA GLY A 75 -3.17 -2.66 -3.16
C GLY A 75 -2.25 -3.46 -2.25
N GLU A 76 -2.59 -4.73 -2.01
CA GLU A 76 -1.76 -5.67 -1.23
C GLU A 76 -0.41 -5.93 -1.87
N ALA A 77 -0.37 -6.15 -3.19
CA ALA A 77 0.87 -6.37 -3.92
C ALA A 77 1.80 -5.15 -3.86
N VAL A 78 1.25 -3.94 -4.07
CA VAL A 78 2.00 -2.68 -3.96
C VAL A 78 2.49 -2.47 -2.53
N GLY A 79 1.64 -2.72 -1.53
CA GLY A 79 2.01 -2.61 -0.11
C GLY A 79 3.16 -3.56 0.25
N LEU A 80 3.08 -4.82 -0.16
CA LEU A 80 4.13 -5.81 0.08
C LEU A 80 5.44 -5.44 -0.63
N GLN A 81 5.36 -4.95 -1.87
CA GLN A 81 6.55 -4.53 -2.61
C GLN A 81 7.25 -3.34 -1.94
N LYS A 82 6.48 -2.32 -1.54
CA LYS A 82 7.02 -1.14 -0.82
C LYS A 82 7.64 -1.55 0.50
N GLY A 83 6.93 -2.31 1.34
CA GLY A 83 7.46 -2.78 2.62
C GLY A 83 8.73 -3.61 2.49
N ARG A 84 8.82 -4.50 1.48
CA ARG A 84 10.05 -5.26 1.19
C ARG A 84 11.20 -4.38 0.68
N GLN A 85 10.90 -3.28 -0.02
CA GLN A 85 11.92 -2.38 -0.51
C GLN A 85 12.46 -1.48 0.62
N GLU A 86 11.56 -0.93 1.43
CA GLU A 86 11.88 -0.10 2.59
C GLU A 86 12.66 -0.91 3.64
N GLY A 87 12.13 -2.06 4.07
CA GLY A 87 12.82 -2.91 5.05
C GLY A 87 14.20 -3.40 4.59
N ARG A 88 14.39 -3.64 3.27
CA ARG A 88 15.74 -3.95 2.73
C ARG A 88 16.67 -2.75 2.69
N GLN A 89 16.17 -1.53 2.60
CA GLN A 89 17.00 -0.33 2.64
C GLN A 89 17.39 -0.01 4.08
N GLU A 90 16.42 -0.01 4.99
CA GLU A 90 16.60 0.21 6.42
C GLU A 90 17.57 -0.83 7.00
N GLY A 91 17.29 -2.13 6.84
CA GLY A 91 18.17 -3.17 7.38
C GLY A 91 19.59 -3.13 6.81
N ARG A 92 19.78 -2.68 5.56
CA ARG A 92 21.13 -2.47 5.00
C ARG A 92 21.82 -1.24 5.58
N GLN A 93 21.08 -0.20 5.93
CA GLN A 93 21.64 1.00 6.55
C GLN A 93 22.00 0.75 8.01
N GLU A 94 21.09 0.14 8.77
CA GLU A 94 21.30 -0.26 10.16
C GLU A 94 22.49 -1.20 10.26
N GLY A 95 22.53 -2.29 9.47
CA GLY A 95 23.65 -3.23 9.48
C GLY A 95 24.99 -2.58 9.09
N ARG A 96 25.01 -1.58 8.20
CA ARG A 96 26.24 -0.82 7.91
C ARG A 96 26.69 0.02 9.11
N GLN A 97 25.76 0.68 9.80
CA GLN A 97 26.08 1.48 10.98
C GLN A 97 26.52 0.62 12.16
N GLU A 98 25.85 -0.50 12.41
CA GLU A 98 26.23 -1.47 13.45
C GLU A 98 27.62 -2.03 13.19
N ASN A 99 27.89 -2.52 11.96
CA ASN A 99 29.20 -3.04 11.60
C ASN A 99 30.30 -1.98 11.70
N ALA A 100 30.03 -0.74 11.31
CA ALA A 100 30.98 0.37 11.43
C ALA A 100 31.33 0.65 12.91
N ARG A 101 30.32 0.64 13.79
CA ARG A 101 30.50 0.80 15.24
C ARG A 101 31.27 -0.36 15.87
N GLU A 102 30.92 -1.59 15.54
CA GLU A 102 31.61 -2.78 16.05
C GLU A 102 33.08 -2.80 15.60
N THR A 103 33.33 -2.46 14.34
CA THR A 103 34.71 -2.35 13.81
C THR A 103 35.49 -1.27 14.56
N ALA A 104 34.89 -0.11 14.82
CA ALA A 104 35.54 0.97 15.57
C ALA A 104 35.90 0.53 17.01
N ILE A 105 34.98 -0.15 17.70
CA ILE A 105 35.18 -0.69 19.05
C ILE A 105 36.37 -1.66 19.06
N ASN A 106 36.42 -2.58 18.08
CA ASN A 106 37.51 -3.55 17.95
C ASN A 106 38.86 -2.87 17.67
N LEU A 107 38.90 -1.87 16.78
CA LEU A 107 40.12 -1.11 16.49
C LEU A 107 40.60 -0.28 17.68
N LEU A 108 39.67 0.32 18.44
CA LEU A 108 39.98 1.02 19.68
C LEU A 108 40.60 0.08 20.72
N ALA A 109 40.03 -1.12 20.89
CA ALA A 109 40.54 -2.12 21.83
C ALA A 109 41.94 -2.64 21.46
N LEU A 110 42.27 -2.68 20.16
CA LEU A 110 43.62 -3.03 19.69
C LEU A 110 44.66 -1.94 19.99
N GLY A 111 44.24 -0.67 20.12
CA GLY A 111 45.14 0.44 20.44
C GLY A 111 46.18 0.79 19.37
N LEU A 112 46.03 0.27 18.15
CA LEU A 112 47.02 0.42 17.06
C LEU A 112 46.80 1.67 16.18
N LEU A 113 45.61 2.27 16.25
CA LEU A 113 45.20 3.39 15.40
C LEU A 113 44.72 4.57 16.25
N ASP A 114 44.93 5.79 15.75
CA ASP A 114 44.35 6.99 16.36
C ASP A 114 42.86 7.19 15.96
N ASP A 115 42.17 8.08 16.67
CA ASP A 115 40.72 8.33 16.43
C ASP A 115 40.42 8.78 15.01
N HIS A 116 41.36 9.48 14.37
CA HIS A 116 41.18 10.00 13.01
C HIS A 116 41.33 8.87 11.98
N GLN A 117 42.27 7.96 12.17
CA GLN A 117 42.45 6.76 11.37
C GLN A 117 41.25 5.82 11.53
N ILE A 118 40.75 5.62 12.75
CA ILE A 118 39.58 4.77 13.02
C ILE A 118 38.33 5.35 12.35
N ALA A 119 38.10 6.65 12.47
CA ALA A 119 36.99 7.34 11.78
C ALA A 119 37.07 7.14 10.26
N GLN A 120 38.27 7.30 9.68
CA GLN A 120 38.49 7.11 8.25
C GLN A 120 38.27 5.66 7.81
N THR A 121 38.73 4.66 8.57
CA THR A 121 38.59 3.23 8.23
C THR A 121 37.15 2.73 8.35
N THR A 122 36.42 3.19 9.36
CA THR A 122 35.06 2.72 9.66
C THR A 122 33.97 3.54 8.98
N GLY A 123 34.32 4.73 8.49
CA GLY A 123 33.35 5.68 7.92
C GLY A 123 32.48 6.38 8.98
N LEU A 124 32.82 6.25 10.26
CA LEU A 124 32.20 7.01 11.34
C LEU A 124 32.75 8.44 11.39
N SER A 125 31.99 9.35 11.98
CA SER A 125 32.50 10.67 12.31
C SER A 125 33.52 10.61 13.46
N LEU A 126 34.46 11.56 13.48
CA LEU A 126 35.43 11.66 14.58
C LEU A 126 34.74 11.83 15.95
N SER A 127 33.59 12.50 16.00
CA SER A 127 32.78 12.63 17.20
C SER A 127 32.22 11.30 17.69
N GLU A 128 31.74 10.44 16.78
CA GLU A 128 31.23 9.11 17.13
C GLU A 128 32.34 8.22 17.66
N VAL A 129 33.53 8.23 17.05
CA VAL A 129 34.68 7.45 17.53
C VAL A 129 35.12 7.91 18.92
N LYS A 130 35.21 9.22 19.15
CA LYS A 130 35.55 9.78 20.47
C LYS A 130 34.51 9.43 21.54
N ALA A 131 33.22 9.43 21.18
CA ALA A 131 32.16 8.98 22.08
C ALA A 131 32.33 7.50 22.44
N LEU A 132 32.55 6.63 21.45
CA LEU A 132 32.80 5.21 21.68
C LEU A 132 34.02 4.95 22.58
N ARG A 133 35.10 5.73 22.44
CA ARG A 133 36.29 5.65 23.31
C ARG A 133 35.99 6.07 24.75
N SER A 134 35.12 7.07 24.93
CA SER A 134 34.73 7.57 26.25
C SER A 134 33.81 6.60 27.00
N ASP A 135 33.03 5.81 26.26
CA ASP A 135 32.10 4.80 26.79
C ASP A 135 32.77 3.45 27.11
N GLN A 136 34.01 3.21 26.66
CA GLN A 136 34.75 2.00 27.02
C GLN A 136 35.24 2.08 28.48
N PRO A 137 34.91 1.12 29.35
CA PRO A 137 35.46 1.06 30.69
C PRO A 137 36.98 0.87 30.63
N HIS A 138 37.70 1.67 31.42
CA HIS A 138 39.16 1.61 31.56
C HIS A 138 39.67 0.27 32.09
#